data_AF-A0A4Y2X0U4-F1
#
_entry.id   AF-A0A4Y2X0U4-F1
#
_cell.length_a   1.000
_cell.length_b   1.000
_cell.length_c   1.000
_cell.angle_alpha   90.00
_cell.angle_beta   90.00
_cell.angle_gamma   90.00
#
_symmetry.space_group_name_H-M   'P 1'
#
loop_
_entity.id
_entity.type
_entity.pdbx_description
1 polymer ?
#
loop_
_entity_poly.entity_id
_entity_poly.type
_entity_poly.pdbx_seq_one_letter_code
_entity_poly.pdbx_strand_id
1 'polypeptide(L)'
;MMKIICVFTVSIHTKNQDLANSGYNAPNTIAERRAQREKALEEIEKACQAVGAVFHHVQFEKLDFGEMNVLDLFYNADVAIVDLSILDQQSPLFYRLGVRESFGMKQNILLYNDFDPASTVPLKLSCGGYTLLSYKLNDNGQCVLTDPSGVRHLPVDSAESKILLSFRLKKLLQEVEIQS
;
A
#
# COMPACT_ATOMS: atom_id res chain seq x y z
N MET A 1 -18.32 -4.28 13.99
CA MET A 1 -17.98 -4.57 12.57
C MET A 1 -16.64 -3.91 12.32
N MET A 2 -15.66 -4.65 11.80
CA MET A 2 -14.29 -4.18 11.62
C MET A 2 -14.25 -2.95 10.69
N LYS A 3 -13.64 -1.86 11.14
CA LYS A 3 -13.42 -0.62 10.39
C LYS A 3 -12.02 -0.65 9.79
N ILE A 4 -11.95 -0.56 8.46
CA ILE A 4 -10.69 -0.48 7.72
C ILE A 4 -10.61 0.90 7.11
N ILE A 5 -9.49 1.59 7.38
CA ILE A 5 -9.14 2.81 6.67
C ILE A 5 -8.05 2.52 5.64
N CYS A 6 -8.23 2.99 4.42
CA CYS A 6 -7.27 2.87 3.34
C CYS A 6 -6.81 4.27 2.92
N VAL A 7 -5.55 4.57 3.15
CA VAL A 7 -4.92 5.84 2.76
C VAL A 7 -4.22 5.62 1.42
N PHE A 8 -4.83 6.13 0.35
CA PHE A 8 -4.41 5.85 -1.01
C PHE A 8 -4.60 7.06 -1.91
N THR A 9 -3.52 7.56 -2.51
CA THR A 9 -3.57 8.76 -3.39
C THR A 9 -3.81 8.36 -4.84
N VAL A 10 -5.01 8.60 -5.38
CA VAL A 10 -5.36 8.20 -6.77
C VAL A 10 -5.34 9.38 -7.76
N SER A 11 -5.24 10.63 -7.29
CA SER A 11 -5.24 11.82 -8.17
C SER A 11 -4.19 12.86 -7.77
N ILE A 12 -3.70 13.54 -8.81
CA ILE A 12 -2.54 14.43 -8.83
C ILE A 12 -2.91 15.82 -8.32
N HIS A 13 -2.56 16.14 -7.08
CA HIS A 13 -2.00 17.45 -6.76
C HIS A 13 -0.54 17.35 -6.32
N THR A 14 0.16 16.29 -6.72
CA THR A 14 1.62 16.25 -6.70
C THR A 14 2.14 17.25 -7.72
N LYS A 15 2.62 18.38 -7.21
CA LYS A 15 3.38 19.38 -7.95
C LYS A 15 4.47 18.68 -8.76
N ASN A 16 4.61 19.08 -10.02
CA ASN A 16 5.72 18.77 -10.93
C ASN A 16 7.03 18.35 -10.23
N GLN A 17 7.29 17.06 -10.02
CA GLN A 17 8.65 16.63 -9.67
C GLN A 17 9.05 15.17 -9.98
N ASP A 18 8.35 14.48 -10.87
CA ASP A 18 8.89 13.25 -11.49
C ASP A 18 9.61 13.51 -12.84
N LEU A 19 9.80 14.79 -13.21
CA LEU A 19 10.46 15.19 -14.47
C LEU A 19 12.00 15.09 -14.43
N ALA A 20 12.61 14.72 -13.31
CA ALA A 20 14.06 14.85 -13.14
C ALA A 20 14.90 13.58 -13.37
N ASN A 21 14.33 12.43 -13.75
CA ASN A 21 15.10 11.21 -14.04
C ASN A 21 14.73 10.56 -15.39
N SER A 22 14.42 11.35 -16.41
CA SER A 22 14.33 10.87 -17.80
C SER A 22 15.70 10.89 -18.47
N GLY A 23 16.60 10.02 -18.01
CA GLY A 23 17.83 9.68 -18.71
C GLY A 23 18.03 8.17 -18.59
N TYR A 24 17.86 7.46 -19.71
CA TYR A 24 18.02 6.01 -19.90
C TYR A 24 16.85 5.11 -19.43
N ASN A 25 16.13 4.53 -20.41
CA ASN A 25 15.39 3.26 -20.35
C ASN A 25 14.65 2.91 -19.04
N ALA A 26 13.64 3.67 -18.63
CA ALA A 26 12.72 3.26 -17.56
C ALA A 26 11.42 2.68 -18.17
N PRO A 27 11.11 1.37 -18.00
CA PRO A 27 10.00 0.72 -18.69
C PRO A 27 8.59 1.05 -18.16
N ASN A 28 8.43 1.95 -17.18
CA ASN A 28 7.13 2.22 -16.55
C ASN A 28 6.83 3.73 -16.40
N THR A 29 5.93 4.23 -17.24
CA THR A 29 5.39 5.60 -17.25
C THR A 29 4.57 5.92 -15.99
N ILE A 30 4.41 7.22 -15.69
CA ILE A 30 3.56 7.69 -14.58
C ILE A 30 2.11 7.18 -14.70
N ALA A 31 1.61 7.11 -15.94
CA ALA A 31 0.26 6.63 -16.23
C ALA A 31 0.09 5.14 -15.89
N GLU A 32 1.08 4.30 -16.19
CA GLU A 32 1.05 2.88 -15.84
C GLU A 32 1.06 2.68 -14.34
N ARG A 33 1.97 3.35 -13.59
CA ARG A 33 2.00 3.26 -12.12
C ARG A 33 0.68 3.68 -11.49
N ARG A 34 0.05 4.72 -12.05
CA ARG A 34 -1.29 5.14 -11.64
C ARG A 34 -2.33 4.04 -11.88
N ALA A 35 -2.37 3.47 -13.07
CA ALA A 35 -3.33 2.40 -13.39
C ALA A 35 -3.14 1.16 -12.49
N GLN A 36 -1.90 0.78 -12.18
CA GLN A 36 -1.62 -0.31 -11.25
C GLN A 36 -2.14 -0.01 -9.83
N ARG A 37 -1.96 1.23 -9.38
CA ARG A 37 -2.41 1.74 -8.07
C ARG A 37 -3.94 1.84 -7.98
N GLU A 38 -4.60 2.28 -9.04
CA GLU A 38 -6.07 2.24 -9.19
C GLU A 38 -6.58 0.80 -9.07
N LYS A 39 -5.92 -0.13 -9.76
CA LYS A 39 -6.31 -1.54 -9.70
C LYS A 39 -6.11 -2.15 -8.31
N ALA A 40 -5.03 -1.79 -7.62
CA ALA A 40 -4.78 -2.24 -6.26
C ALA A 40 -5.87 -1.76 -5.30
N LEU A 41 -6.33 -0.51 -5.44
CA LEU A 41 -7.43 0.01 -4.63
C LEU A 41 -8.72 -0.81 -4.80
N GLU A 42 -9.08 -1.18 -6.03
CA GLU A 42 -10.22 -2.07 -6.29
C GLU A 42 -10.06 -3.44 -5.60
N GLU A 43 -8.86 -4.02 -5.63
CA GLU A 43 -8.57 -5.31 -5.01
C GLU A 43 -8.60 -5.25 -3.48
N ILE A 44 -8.18 -4.12 -2.88
CA ILE A 44 -8.31 -3.86 -1.44
C ILE A 44 -9.77 -3.79 -1.05
N GLU A 45 -10.58 -3.01 -1.77
CA GLU A 45 -12.00 -2.85 -1.47
C GLU A 45 -12.72 -4.20 -1.53
N LYS A 46 -12.46 -5.00 -2.58
CA LYS A 46 -12.98 -6.38 -2.69
C LYS A 46 -12.58 -7.26 -1.51
N ALA A 47 -11.32 -7.19 -1.07
CA ALA A 47 -10.85 -7.97 0.08
C ALA A 47 -11.56 -7.56 1.38
N CYS A 48 -11.80 -6.25 1.57
CA CYS A 48 -12.53 -5.71 2.73
C CYS A 48 -13.99 -6.14 2.72
N GLN A 49 -14.66 -6.06 1.56
CA GLN A 49 -16.03 -6.53 1.37
C GLN A 49 -16.15 -8.04 1.65
N ALA A 50 -15.19 -8.85 1.20
CA ALA A 50 -15.18 -10.30 1.39
C ALA A 50 -15.05 -10.75 2.86
N VAL A 51 -14.64 -9.86 3.77
CA VAL A 51 -14.59 -10.11 5.22
C VAL A 51 -15.69 -9.36 5.99
N GLY A 52 -16.60 -8.67 5.29
CA GLY A 52 -17.69 -7.91 5.90
C GLY A 52 -17.22 -6.68 6.69
N ALA A 53 -16.08 -6.09 6.32
CA ALA A 53 -15.56 -4.90 6.96
C ALA A 53 -16.17 -3.61 6.38
N VAL A 54 -16.25 -2.56 7.20
CA VAL A 54 -16.57 -1.21 6.74
C VAL A 54 -15.29 -0.61 6.16
N PHE A 55 -15.30 -0.33 4.86
CA PHE A 55 -14.16 0.22 4.13
C PHE A 55 -14.28 1.74 4.00
N HIS A 56 -13.22 2.45 4.40
CA HIS A 56 -13.10 3.89 4.23
C HIS A 56 -11.86 4.24 3.41
N HIS A 57 -12.06 4.71 2.18
CA HIS A 57 -10.98 5.26 1.38
C HIS A 57 -10.76 6.74 1.70
N VAL A 58 -9.51 7.10 1.96
CA VAL A 58 -9.06 8.45 2.29
C VAL A 58 -7.91 8.84 1.38
N GLN A 59 -7.98 10.07 0.86
CA GLN A 59 -6.88 10.71 0.14
C GLN A 59 -5.78 11.14 1.12
N PHE A 60 -4.52 10.92 0.77
CA PHE A 60 -3.36 11.29 1.60
C PHE A 60 -3.43 12.75 2.06
N GLU A 61 -3.78 13.66 1.15
CA GLU A 61 -3.79 15.09 1.40
C GLU A 61 -4.68 15.44 2.60
N LYS A 62 -5.86 14.81 2.72
CA LYS A 62 -6.77 15.05 3.85
C LYS A 62 -6.17 14.62 5.19
N LEU A 63 -5.44 13.52 5.19
CA LEU A 63 -4.73 13.02 6.37
C LEU A 63 -3.52 13.92 6.70
N ASP A 64 -2.79 14.36 5.67
CA ASP A 64 -1.62 15.22 5.81
C ASP A 64 -2.00 16.60 6.35
N PHE A 65 -3.01 17.24 5.76
CA PHE A 65 -3.63 18.48 6.24
C PHE A 65 -4.22 18.38 7.64
N GLY A 66 -4.45 17.17 8.14
CA GLY A 66 -4.97 16.93 9.48
C GLY A 66 -6.46 17.24 9.62
N GLU A 67 -7.26 16.91 8.60
CA GLU A 67 -8.73 17.00 8.71
C GLU A 67 -9.20 16.17 9.91
N MET A 68 -9.90 16.80 10.86
CA MET A 68 -10.21 16.21 12.17
C MET A 68 -10.93 14.86 12.06
N ASN A 69 -11.95 14.76 11.20
CA ASN A 69 -12.71 13.52 11.00
C ASN A 69 -11.86 12.41 10.38
N VAL A 70 -10.87 12.78 9.55
CA VAL A 70 -9.97 11.83 8.91
C VAL A 70 -8.92 11.32 9.89
N LEU A 71 -8.37 12.21 10.73
CA LEU A 71 -7.45 11.83 11.79
C LEU A 71 -8.14 10.93 12.82
N ASP A 72 -9.35 11.29 13.25
CA ASP A 72 -10.14 10.48 14.17
C ASP A 72 -10.42 9.09 13.60
N LEU A 73 -10.85 9.02 12.34
CA LEU A 73 -11.06 7.76 11.66
C LEU A 73 -9.75 6.94 11.52
N PHE A 74 -8.64 7.60 11.20
CA PHE A 74 -7.35 6.92 11.01
C PHE A 74 -6.80 6.34 12.31
N TYR A 75 -6.84 7.11 13.39
CA TYR A 75 -6.32 6.68 14.68
C TYR A 75 -7.25 5.67 15.37
N ASN A 76 -8.55 5.62 15.04
CA ASN A 76 -9.50 4.70 15.67
C ASN A 76 -9.95 3.52 14.78
N ALA A 77 -9.56 3.46 13.50
CA ALA A 77 -9.87 2.30 12.65
C ALA A 77 -9.20 1.04 13.18
N ASP A 78 -9.83 -0.13 13.07
CA ASP A 78 -9.24 -1.40 13.50
C ASP A 78 -7.98 -1.72 12.68
N VAL A 79 -8.04 -1.50 11.36
CA VAL A 79 -6.91 -1.72 10.44
C VAL A 79 -6.66 -0.47 9.61
N ALA A 80 -5.39 -0.07 9.52
CA ALA A 80 -4.94 0.93 8.55
C ALA A 80 -4.19 0.23 7.39
N ILE A 81 -4.65 0.45 6.17
CA ILE A 81 -3.96 0.08 4.93
C ILE A 81 -3.39 1.36 4.33
N VAL A 82 -2.07 1.43 4.15
CA VAL A 82 -1.39 2.66 3.73
C VAL A 82 -0.50 2.40 2.52
N ASP A 83 -0.70 3.16 1.45
CA ASP A 83 0.13 3.07 0.24
C ASP A 83 1.38 3.97 0.36
N LEU A 84 2.55 3.35 0.26
CA LEU A 84 3.86 4.00 0.33
C LEU A 84 4.52 4.18 -1.04
N SER A 85 3.77 3.95 -2.12
CA SER A 85 4.30 3.99 -3.49
C SER A 85 4.79 5.38 -3.94
N ILE A 86 4.37 6.45 -3.26
CA ILE A 86 4.81 7.82 -3.54
C ILE A 86 5.83 8.24 -2.48
N LEU A 87 7.07 8.48 -2.91
CA LEU A 87 8.20 8.76 -2.02
C LEU A 87 7.96 9.96 -1.09
N ASP A 88 7.47 11.07 -1.63
CA ASP A 88 7.20 12.30 -0.86
C ASP A 88 6.12 12.13 0.22
N GLN A 89 5.29 11.09 0.11
CA GLN A 89 4.24 10.78 1.08
C GLN A 89 4.75 9.87 2.22
N GLN A 90 5.88 9.19 2.04
CA GLN A 90 6.36 8.20 3.00
C GLN A 90 6.64 8.79 4.38
N SER A 91 7.41 9.89 4.46
CA SER A 91 7.78 10.49 5.75
C SER A 91 6.54 10.96 6.55
N PRO A 92 5.59 11.73 5.96
CA PRO A 92 4.35 12.07 6.66
C PRO A 92 3.50 10.84 7.04
N LEU A 93 3.41 9.83 6.17
CA LEU A 93 2.66 8.60 6.46
C LEU A 93 3.27 7.82 7.63
N PHE A 94 4.60 7.66 7.68
CA PHE A 94 5.28 7.05 8.82
C PHE A 94 5.07 7.83 10.11
N TYR A 95 5.07 9.16 10.06
CA TYR A 95 4.73 9.97 11.22
C TYR A 95 3.30 9.67 11.72
N ARG A 96 2.31 9.62 10.83
CA ARG A 96 0.92 9.29 11.19
C ARG A 96 0.80 7.86 11.75
N LEU A 97 1.51 6.90 11.18
CA LEU A 97 1.55 5.52 11.67
C LEU A 97 2.15 5.44 13.08
N GLY A 98 3.26 6.13 13.35
CA GLY A 98 3.86 6.17 14.68
C GLY A 98 2.93 6.80 15.73
N VAL A 99 2.18 7.85 15.36
CA VAL A 99 1.16 8.43 16.25
C VAL A 99 0.04 7.41 16.51
N ARG A 100 -0.46 6.73 15.47
CA ARG A 100 -1.48 5.66 15.60
C ARG A 100 -1.01 4.55 16.54
N GLU A 101 0.23 4.09 16.41
CA GLU A 101 0.80 3.05 17.28
C GLU A 101 0.95 3.50 18.73
N SER A 102 1.18 4.79 18.97
CA SER A 102 1.22 5.34 20.33
C SER A 102 -0.14 5.30 21.04
N PHE A 103 -1.24 5.27 20.29
CA PHE A 103 -2.59 4.98 20.80
C PHE A 103 -2.88 3.48 20.97
N GLY A 104 -1.90 2.59 20.75
CA GLY A 104 -2.08 1.14 20.88
C GLY A 104 -2.61 0.44 19.63
N MET A 105 -2.86 1.19 18.56
CA MET A 105 -3.45 0.70 17.32
C MET A 105 -2.35 0.17 16.40
N LYS A 106 -2.11 -1.14 16.47
CA LYS A 106 -0.94 -1.80 15.85
C LYS A 106 -1.22 -2.47 14.51
N GLN A 107 -2.49 -2.64 14.14
CA GLN A 107 -2.83 -3.32 12.90
C GLN A 107 -2.66 -2.38 11.70
N ASN A 108 -1.45 -2.36 11.17
CA ASN A 108 -1.00 -1.51 10.08
C ASN A 108 -0.48 -2.40 8.92
N ILE A 109 -1.09 -2.28 7.75
CA ILE A 109 -0.67 -2.97 6.52
C ILE A 109 -0.15 -1.91 5.55
N LEU A 110 1.10 -2.05 5.14
CA LEU A 110 1.73 -1.15 4.19
C LEU A 110 1.71 -1.77 2.80
N LEU A 111 1.39 -0.99 1.80
CA LEU A 111 1.39 -1.39 0.40
C LEU A 111 2.47 -0.63 -0.36
N TYR A 112 3.08 -1.29 -1.33
CA TYR A 112 4.05 -0.67 -2.21
C TYR A 112 3.95 -1.23 -3.62
N ASN A 113 3.78 -0.37 -4.61
CA ASN A 113 3.83 -0.76 -6.02
C ASN A 113 5.29 -0.95 -6.43
N ASP A 114 5.69 -2.20 -6.65
CA ASP A 114 7.05 -2.61 -6.98
C ASP A 114 7.35 -2.33 -8.47
N PHE A 115 7.77 -1.11 -8.77
CA PHE A 115 8.22 -0.70 -10.10
C PHE A 115 9.74 -0.71 -10.25
N ASP A 116 10.48 -0.74 -9.14
CA ASP A 116 11.94 -0.79 -9.10
C ASP A 116 12.41 -1.61 -7.89
N PRO A 117 12.82 -2.88 -8.10
CA PRO A 117 13.30 -3.76 -7.03
C PRO A 117 14.46 -3.18 -6.21
N ALA A 118 15.29 -2.31 -6.80
CA ALA A 118 16.41 -1.68 -6.08
C ALA A 118 15.91 -0.71 -5.00
N SER A 119 14.75 -0.10 -5.20
CA SER A 119 14.10 0.79 -4.24
C SER A 119 13.21 0.05 -3.23
N THR A 120 12.65 -1.11 -3.64
CA THR A 120 11.78 -1.96 -2.81
C THR A 120 12.52 -2.61 -1.63
N VAL A 121 13.76 -3.06 -1.83
CA VAL A 121 14.55 -3.73 -0.77
C VAL A 121 14.84 -2.79 0.42
N PRO A 122 15.39 -1.57 0.22
CA PRO A 122 15.59 -0.61 1.30
C PRO A 122 14.30 -0.27 2.05
N LEU A 123 13.20 -0.02 1.33
CA LEU A 123 11.91 0.30 1.95
C LEU A 123 11.43 -0.84 2.86
N LYS A 124 11.57 -2.10 2.41
CA LYS A 124 11.22 -3.27 3.22
C LYS A 124 12.02 -3.36 4.50
N LEU A 125 13.33 -3.06 4.46
CA LEU A 125 14.19 -3.02 5.64
C LEU A 125 13.77 -1.90 6.62
N SER A 126 13.35 -0.75 6.11
CA SER A 126 12.83 0.36 6.93
C SER A 126 11.47 0.05 7.57
N CYS A 127 10.69 -0.88 7.01
CA CYS A 127 9.36 -1.26 7.48
C CYS A 127 9.35 -2.42 8.50
N GLY A 128 10.46 -2.72 9.18
CA GLY A 128 10.63 -3.95 9.98
C GLY A 128 9.59 -4.23 11.08
N GLY A 129 8.83 -3.22 11.52
CA GLY A 129 7.71 -3.37 12.47
C GLY A 129 6.32 -3.56 11.82
N TYR A 130 6.22 -3.43 10.50
CA TYR A 130 4.96 -3.40 9.77
C TYR A 130 4.79 -4.60 8.83
N THR A 131 3.55 -4.94 8.52
CA THR A 131 3.26 -5.88 7.43
C THR A 131 3.33 -5.14 6.09
N LEU A 132 4.47 -5.22 5.39
CA LEU A 132 4.63 -4.67 4.04
C LEU A 132 4.27 -5.69 2.96
N LEU A 133 3.35 -5.32 2.06
CA LEU A 133 3.01 -6.06 0.86
C LEU A 133 3.44 -5.27 -0.38
N SER A 134 4.50 -5.74 -1.03
CA SER A 134 4.89 -5.25 -2.35
C SER A 134 4.06 -5.94 -3.43
N TYR A 135 3.62 -5.20 -4.45
CA TYR A 135 2.78 -5.74 -5.52
C TYR A 135 3.07 -5.10 -6.87
N LYS A 136 2.71 -5.80 -7.95
CA LYS A 136 2.66 -5.27 -9.31
C LYS A 136 1.43 -5.79 -10.05
N LEU A 137 1.11 -5.15 -11.18
CA LEU A 137 0.12 -5.67 -12.11
C LEU A 137 0.79 -6.64 -13.08
N ASN A 138 0.24 -7.86 -13.20
CA ASN A 138 0.71 -8.82 -14.21
C ASN A 138 0.05 -8.56 -15.57
N ASP A 139 0.49 -9.31 -16.59
CA ASP A 139 -0.03 -9.20 -17.96
C ASP A 139 -1.54 -9.49 -18.08
N ASN A 140 -2.11 -10.19 -17.09
CA ASN A 140 -3.54 -10.48 -17.02
C ASN A 140 -4.36 -9.37 -16.34
N GLY A 141 -3.72 -8.25 -15.96
CA GLY A 141 -4.38 -7.15 -15.26
C GLY A 141 -4.74 -7.46 -13.80
N GLN A 142 -4.03 -8.39 -13.17
CA GLN A 142 -4.23 -8.79 -11.78
C GLN A 142 -3.11 -8.26 -10.89
N CYS A 143 -3.45 -7.74 -9.71
CA CYS A 143 -2.46 -7.33 -8.71
C CYS A 143 -1.89 -8.58 -8.02
N VAL A 144 -0.63 -8.87 -8.28
CA VAL A 144 0.12 -9.98 -7.70
C VAL A 144 1.18 -9.45 -6.74
N LEU A 145 1.46 -10.22 -5.69
CA LEU A 145 2.54 -9.87 -4.76
C LEU A 145 3.91 -10.05 -5.41
N THR A 146 4.87 -9.22 -5.01
CA THR A 146 6.27 -9.38 -5.37
C THR A 146 7.11 -9.74 -4.14
N ASP A 147 8.17 -10.53 -4.35
CA ASP A 147 9.16 -10.79 -3.32
C ASP A 147 10.48 -10.08 -3.69
N PRO A 148 10.76 -8.90 -3.10
CA PRO A 148 12.01 -8.19 -3.35
C PRO A 148 13.22 -8.89 -2.71
N SER A 149 13.03 -9.92 -1.87
CA SER A 149 14.11 -10.58 -1.11
C SER A 149 14.98 -11.55 -1.93
N GLY A 150 14.62 -11.85 -3.19
CA GLY A 150 15.51 -12.58 -4.11
C GLY A 150 16.05 -13.92 -3.58
N VAL A 151 15.24 -14.76 -2.92
CA VAL A 151 15.69 -16.11 -2.58
C VAL A 151 15.45 -17.06 -3.75
N ARG A 152 16.51 -17.17 -4.57
CA ARG A 152 16.96 -18.31 -5.43
C ARG A 152 16.37 -18.42 -6.84
N HIS A 153 17.30 -18.31 -7.82
CA HIS A 153 17.38 -19.07 -9.07
C HIS A 153 16.05 -19.59 -9.65
N LEU A 154 15.22 -18.69 -10.17
CA LEU A 154 14.25 -19.06 -11.18
C LEU A 154 14.53 -18.26 -12.46
N PRO A 155 14.35 -18.86 -13.65
CA PRO A 155 14.48 -18.14 -14.91
C PRO A 155 13.53 -16.93 -14.90
N VAL A 156 13.96 -15.88 -15.60
CA VAL A 156 13.40 -14.52 -15.62
C VAL A 156 11.89 -14.45 -15.90
N ASP A 157 11.28 -15.54 -16.38
CA ASP A 157 9.84 -15.66 -16.65
C ASP A 157 8.99 -16.18 -15.48
N SER A 158 9.57 -16.44 -14.29
CA SER A 158 8.87 -17.07 -13.15
C SER A 158 9.05 -16.36 -11.80
N ALA A 159 9.29 -15.05 -11.79
CA ALA A 159 9.51 -14.25 -10.58
C ALA A 159 8.23 -13.59 -10.00
N GLU A 160 7.06 -13.79 -10.62
CA GLU A 160 5.79 -13.30 -10.09
C GLU A 160 5.24 -14.28 -9.06
N SER A 161 4.90 -13.79 -7.87
CA SER A 161 4.12 -14.61 -6.95
C SER A 161 2.76 -14.88 -7.59
N LYS A 162 2.32 -16.14 -7.62
CA LYS A 162 0.94 -16.49 -8.01
C LYS A 162 -0.10 -16.00 -6.99
N ILE A 163 0.33 -15.35 -5.91
CA ILE A 163 -0.52 -14.88 -4.84
C ILE A 163 -1.09 -13.52 -5.22
N LEU A 164 -2.42 -13.47 -5.36
CA LEU A 164 -3.15 -12.22 -5.55
C LEU A 164 -3.10 -11.34 -4.30
N LEU A 165 -2.95 -10.03 -4.50
CA LEU A 165 -2.97 -9.03 -3.44
C LEU A 165 -4.25 -9.16 -2.60
N SER A 166 -5.41 -9.26 -3.26
CA SER A 166 -6.71 -9.41 -2.60
C SER A 166 -6.81 -10.67 -1.75
N PHE A 167 -6.24 -11.79 -2.21
CA PHE A 167 -6.22 -13.04 -1.44
C PHE A 167 -5.38 -12.90 -0.16
N ARG A 168 -4.18 -12.31 -0.26
CA ARG A 168 -3.33 -12.10 0.92
C ARG A 168 -3.95 -11.12 1.90
N LEU A 169 -4.51 -10.01 1.40
CA LEU A 169 -5.22 -9.03 2.22
C LEU A 169 -6.38 -9.67 2.96
N LYS A 170 -7.24 -10.43 2.27
CA LYS A 170 -8.35 -11.13 2.90
C LYS A 170 -7.87 -11.99 4.07
N LYS A 171 -6.81 -12.79 3.88
CA LYS A 171 -6.25 -13.63 4.94
C LYS A 171 -5.75 -12.81 6.14
N LEU A 172 -5.00 -11.73 5.88
CA LEU A 172 -4.53 -10.83 6.94
C LEU A 172 -5.70 -10.22 7.72
N LEU A 173 -6.75 -9.78 7.02
CA LEU A 173 -7.93 -9.17 7.63
C LEU A 173 -8.75 -10.17 8.45
N GLN A 174 -8.75 -11.45 8.08
CA GLN A 174 -9.39 -12.52 8.87
C GLN A 174 -8.62 -12.88 10.15
N GLU A 175 -7.33 -12.57 10.20
CA GLU A 175 -6.46 -12.81 11.37
C GLU A 175 -6.53 -11.66 12.39
N VAL A 176 -7.24 -10.56 12.08
CA VAL A 176 -7.35 -9.40 12.97
C VAL A 176 -8.33 -9.69 14.10
N GLU A 177 -7.84 -9.62 15.34
CA GLU A 177 -8.67 -9.57 16.54
C GLU A 177 -9.14 -8.13 16.75
N ILE A 178 -10.47 -7.92 16.77
CA ILE A 178 -11.06 -6.60 17.03
C ILE A 178 -10.80 -6.25 18.51
N GLN A 179 -10.07 -5.17 18.75
CA GLN A 179 -9.88 -4.65 20.10
C GLN A 179 -11.21 -4.06 20.59
N SER A 180 -11.79 -4.71 21.59
CA SER A 180 -13.07 -4.35 22.24
C SER A 180 -12.91 -3.34 23.35
#